data_AF-A0A7V3VB25-F1
#
_entry.id   AF-A0A7V3VB25-F1
#
_cell.length_a   1.000
_cell.length_b   1.000
_cell.length_c   1.000
_cell.angle_alpha   90.00
_cell.angle_beta   90.00
_cell.angle_gamma   90.00
#
_symmetry.space_group_name_H-M   'P 1'
#
loop_
_entity.id
_entity.type
_entity.pdbx_description
1 polymer ?
#
loop_
_entity_poly.entity_id
_entity_poly.type
_entity_poly.pdbx_seq_one_letter_code
_entity_poly.pdbx_strand_id
1 'polypeptide(L)'
;MIVAMSLSALTFKKGRWGALILAYFFFGGIGFSQKEQWLKFRPVSDDYGMRGVTVLVTTNLPVGLVPPKESGTLAFFRWWTPLDGKARWFCFPIPSLGGTVTKLYIDKNANGRLDDDTPELPVRSSSGECEFGPFKIQLSTPDGPVGYVIGVVMEERAERASQGSRWLPRIFSAGVYQGKVDFGGKKVLLTLIDCNANGVFNDTFECPEGPDMIAIDEGSSRSESDMNERPLSRYIEVGGGWYELEVAPDGAWVKVKKAEGLQWGTIQVPVGVTELKLIGENGKLNLRPQDGIGQLPVGMYEIMEYRYSKKDSAGVNWRVEGWFRESVFVRVQKEVSASLRLGEPITLALSHEALGAGRVRFELDVQGPLGERVIVYRGKQQSVPPRLAIFSADGGFAVTNTLEYG
;
A
#
# COMPACT_ATOMS: atom_id res chain seq x y z
N MET A 1 -2.24 -49.22 -14.64
CA MET A 1 -3.30 -50.24 -14.83
C MET A 1 -2.63 -51.59 -14.97
N ILE A 2 -3.22 -52.63 -14.38
CA ILE A 2 -2.69 -53.98 -14.09
C ILE A 2 -1.98 -54.04 -12.73
N VAL A 3 -2.78 -54.42 -11.74
CA VAL A 3 -2.37 -55.13 -10.52
C VAL A 3 -2.41 -56.62 -10.83
N ALA A 4 -1.36 -57.35 -10.48
CA ALA A 4 -1.39 -58.80 -10.40
C ALA A 4 -0.47 -59.30 -9.28
N MET A 5 -1.06 -60.11 -8.39
CA MET A 5 -0.53 -61.29 -7.68
C MET A 5 0.76 -61.13 -6.84
N SER A 6 1.04 -61.87 -5.78
CA SER A 6 0.41 -62.94 -4.99
C SER A 6 1.40 -63.13 -3.84
N LEU A 7 0.98 -63.10 -2.57
CA LEU A 7 1.89 -63.40 -1.44
C LEU A 7 1.69 -64.84 -0.96
N SER A 8 2.76 -65.62 -1.10
CA SER A 8 2.92 -66.95 -0.52
C SER A 8 3.22 -66.89 0.98
N ALA A 9 2.76 -67.91 1.68
CA ALA A 9 2.78 -68.08 3.13
C ALA A 9 4.19 -68.09 3.77
N LEU A 10 4.26 -67.57 5.01
CA LEU A 10 5.30 -67.94 5.97
C LEU A 10 4.65 -68.33 7.30
N THR A 11 4.84 -69.58 7.70
CA THR A 11 4.44 -70.15 8.98
C THR A 11 5.46 -69.81 10.06
N PHE A 12 5.01 -69.26 11.19
CA PHE A 12 5.84 -69.08 12.39
C PHE A 12 5.24 -69.82 13.60
N LYS A 13 6.07 -70.63 14.26
CA LYS A 13 5.78 -71.41 15.46
C LYS A 13 6.02 -70.60 16.74
N LYS A 14 5.08 -70.72 17.68
CA LYS A 14 5.15 -70.65 19.15
C LYS A 14 5.96 -69.52 19.80
N GLY A 15 5.23 -68.57 20.38
CA GLY A 15 5.65 -67.69 21.47
C GLY A 15 4.42 -67.02 22.09
N ARG A 16 4.35 -66.97 23.42
CA ARG A 16 3.23 -66.50 24.26
C ARG A 16 2.66 -65.14 23.81
N TRP A 17 1.36 -65.07 23.56
CA TRP A 17 0.60 -63.83 23.43
C TRP A 17 -0.45 -63.75 24.54
N GLY A 18 -0.24 -62.80 25.44
CA GLY A 18 -1.23 -62.29 26.37
C GLY A 18 -0.93 -60.81 26.55
N ALA A 19 -1.96 -59.99 26.36
CA ALA A 19 -1.99 -58.52 26.35
C ALA A 19 -1.71 -57.84 24.99
N LEU A 20 -2.77 -57.20 24.49
CA LEU A 20 -2.85 -56.38 23.30
C LEU A 20 -1.79 -55.27 23.29
N ILE A 21 -1.12 -55.13 22.15
CA ILE A 21 -0.41 -53.92 21.76
C ILE A 21 -1.46 -52.91 21.29
N LEU A 22 -1.79 -51.94 22.14
CA LEU A 22 -2.46 -50.70 21.77
C LEU A 22 -1.35 -49.75 21.31
N ALA A 23 -1.03 -49.76 20.01
CA ALA A 23 -0.04 -48.88 19.43
C ALA A 23 -0.69 -47.95 18.41
N TYR A 24 -0.50 -46.65 18.69
CA TYR A 24 -0.27 -45.58 17.71
C TYR A 24 -1.35 -45.34 16.67
N PHE A 25 -2.24 -44.38 16.95
CA PHE A 25 -2.71 -43.38 15.98
C PHE A 25 -3.52 -42.28 16.69
N PHE A 26 -2.87 -41.45 17.49
CA PHE A 26 -3.39 -40.13 17.90
C PHE A 26 -2.24 -39.20 18.32
N PHE A 27 -1.39 -38.83 17.36
CA PHE A 27 -0.75 -37.51 17.39
C PHE A 27 -1.59 -36.59 16.52
N GLY A 28 -2.80 -36.29 17.00
CA GLY A 28 -3.48 -35.08 16.58
C GLY A 28 -2.64 -33.93 17.10
N GLY A 29 -1.97 -33.21 16.21
CA GLY A 29 -1.15 -32.07 16.58
C GLY A 29 -1.96 -31.15 17.49
N ILE A 30 -1.44 -30.93 18.70
CA ILE A 30 -1.85 -29.81 19.53
C ILE A 30 -1.37 -28.60 18.74
N GLY A 31 -2.20 -28.12 17.81
CA GLY A 31 -2.07 -26.79 17.26
C GLY A 31 -2.21 -25.87 18.47
N PHE A 32 -1.09 -25.43 19.03
CA PHE A 32 -1.09 -24.32 19.95
C PHE A 32 -1.75 -23.17 19.22
N SER A 33 -3.03 -22.92 19.53
CA SER A 33 -3.71 -21.71 19.11
C SER A 33 -2.79 -20.56 19.49
N GLN A 34 -2.27 -19.86 18.50
CA GLN A 34 -1.34 -18.78 18.75
C GLN A 34 -2.10 -17.69 19.47
N LYS A 35 -1.51 -17.25 20.58
CA LYS A 35 -2.15 -16.26 21.44
C LYS A 35 -2.25 -14.94 20.69
N GLU A 36 -3.42 -14.33 20.78
CA GLU A 36 -3.66 -12.96 20.36
C GLU A 36 -2.68 -12.02 21.06
N GLN A 37 -2.11 -11.12 20.28
CA GLN A 37 -1.20 -10.08 20.73
C GLN A 37 -1.91 -8.74 20.56
N TRP A 38 -2.38 -8.21 21.69
CA TRP A 38 -3.21 -7.01 21.73
C TRP A 38 -2.41 -5.76 21.41
N LEU A 39 -2.98 -4.95 20.53
CA LEU A 39 -2.50 -3.64 20.13
C LEU A 39 -3.26 -2.55 20.89
N LYS A 40 -2.70 -1.35 20.90
CA LYS A 40 -3.33 -0.18 21.52
C LYS A 40 -3.66 0.84 20.46
N PHE A 41 -4.89 1.33 20.49
CA PHE A 41 -5.28 2.48 19.70
C PHE A 41 -4.40 3.68 20.05
N ARG A 42 -3.93 4.39 19.02
CA ARG A 42 -3.23 5.65 19.09
C ARG A 42 -3.90 6.62 18.11
N PRO A 43 -4.31 7.82 18.55
CA PRO A 43 -4.71 8.84 17.59
C PRO A 43 -3.52 9.15 16.67
N VAL A 44 -3.79 9.35 15.38
CA VAL A 44 -2.77 9.70 14.39
C VAL A 44 -2.20 11.08 14.75
N SER A 45 -0.89 11.17 14.95
CA SER A 45 -0.13 12.41 14.84
C SER A 45 0.16 12.69 13.36
N ASP A 46 0.60 13.90 13.01
CA ASP A 46 0.96 14.29 11.64
C ASP A 46 1.91 13.29 10.94
N ASP A 47 2.63 12.46 11.70
CA ASP A 47 3.66 11.51 11.26
C ASP A 47 3.18 10.37 10.33
N TYR A 48 1.92 9.95 10.44
CA TYR A 48 1.40 8.85 9.59
C TYR A 48 0.71 9.34 8.30
N GLY A 49 0.56 10.66 8.17
CA GLY A 49 -0.18 11.31 7.09
C GLY A 49 -1.68 11.02 7.15
N MET A 50 -2.49 11.97 6.69
CA MET A 50 -3.95 11.79 6.53
C MET A 50 -4.24 10.95 5.28
N ARG A 51 -3.82 9.67 5.28
CA ARG A 51 -4.15 8.73 4.19
C ARG A 51 -5.62 8.38 4.26
N GLY A 52 -6.29 8.51 3.14
CA GLY A 52 -7.73 8.38 3.08
C GLY A 52 -8.24 8.41 1.66
N VAL A 53 -9.55 8.22 1.52
CA VAL A 53 -10.21 8.07 0.24
C VAL A 53 -11.04 9.32 -0.05
N THR A 54 -10.86 9.88 -1.24
CA THR A 54 -11.76 10.92 -1.76
C THR A 54 -13.10 10.29 -2.10
N VAL A 55 -14.17 10.80 -1.49
CA VAL A 55 -15.51 10.26 -1.68
C VAL A 55 -16.34 11.14 -2.60
N LEU A 56 -17.25 10.50 -3.35
CA LEU A 56 -18.13 11.20 -4.28
C LEU A 56 -19.18 12.01 -3.52
N VAL A 57 -19.37 13.25 -3.98
CA VAL A 57 -20.37 14.18 -3.45
C VAL A 57 -21.56 14.28 -4.39
N THR A 58 -22.77 14.34 -3.83
CA THR A 58 -24.02 14.62 -4.52
C THR A 58 -24.74 15.80 -3.87
N THR A 59 -25.49 16.58 -4.66
CA THR A 59 -26.42 17.60 -4.15
C THR A 59 -27.87 17.12 -4.12
N ASN A 60 -28.14 15.93 -4.68
CA ASN A 60 -29.45 15.29 -4.56
C ASN A 60 -29.58 14.70 -3.16
N LEU A 61 -30.66 15.05 -2.45
CA LEU A 61 -30.99 14.47 -1.15
C LEU A 61 -31.14 12.94 -1.29
N PRO A 62 -30.32 12.14 -0.61
CA PRO A 62 -30.45 10.69 -0.62
C PRO A 62 -31.81 10.22 -0.09
N VAL A 63 -32.33 9.13 -0.66
CA VAL A 63 -33.62 8.54 -0.24
C VAL A 63 -33.54 8.12 1.23
N GLY A 64 -34.53 8.55 2.02
CA GLY A 64 -34.62 8.21 3.44
C GLY A 64 -33.76 9.05 4.38
N LEU A 65 -32.96 10.00 3.86
CA LEU A 65 -32.16 10.91 4.66
C LEU A 65 -32.98 12.13 5.08
N VAL A 66 -32.94 12.49 6.37
CA VAL A 66 -33.52 13.73 6.90
C VAL A 66 -32.39 14.78 7.01
N PRO A 67 -32.37 15.83 6.17
CA PRO A 67 -31.29 16.80 6.16
C PRO A 67 -31.40 17.80 7.32
N PRO A 68 -30.29 18.46 7.71
CA PRO A 68 -30.33 19.52 8.70
C PRO A 68 -31.15 20.72 8.22
N LYS A 69 -31.65 21.52 9.18
CA LYS A 69 -32.34 22.79 8.89
C LYS A 69 -31.32 23.89 8.58
N GLU A 70 -30.77 23.85 7.36
CA GLU A 70 -29.80 24.81 6.86
C GLU A 70 -30.35 25.55 5.62
N SER A 71 -29.93 26.79 5.46
CA SER A 71 -30.23 27.56 4.24
C SER A 71 -29.20 27.30 3.15
N GLY A 72 -29.64 27.28 1.89
CA GLY A 72 -28.77 27.11 0.72
C GLY A 72 -28.69 25.68 0.21
N THR A 73 -27.75 25.43 -0.70
CA THR A 73 -27.54 24.10 -1.30
C THR A 73 -26.71 23.24 -0.36
N LEU A 74 -27.21 22.04 -0.07
CA LEU A 74 -26.51 21.03 0.71
C LEU A 74 -25.79 20.04 -0.21
N ALA A 75 -24.60 19.64 0.21
CA ALA A 75 -23.83 18.57 -0.38
C ALA A 75 -23.79 17.38 0.57
N PHE A 76 -23.92 16.18 0.02
CA PHE A 76 -23.98 14.93 0.76
C PHE A 76 -22.90 13.97 0.25
N PHE A 77 -22.30 13.23 1.17
CA PHE A 77 -21.45 12.09 0.84
C PHE A 77 -21.67 10.97 1.87
N ARG A 78 -21.25 9.77 1.50
CA ARG A 78 -21.51 8.55 2.26
C ARG A 78 -20.21 7.87 2.63
N TRP A 79 -20.13 7.46 3.89
CA TRP A 79 -19.15 6.50 4.36
C TRP A 79 -19.86 5.18 4.65
N TRP A 80 -19.24 4.06 4.30
CA TRP A 80 -19.76 2.74 4.60
C TRP A 80 -18.63 1.92 5.21
N THR A 81 -18.96 1.10 6.20
CA THR A 81 -17.99 0.22 6.85
C THR A 81 -18.46 -1.23 6.85
N PRO A 82 -17.60 -2.20 6.52
CA PRO A 82 -17.95 -3.61 6.63
C PRO A 82 -18.09 -4.07 8.09
N LEU A 83 -17.54 -3.32 9.05
CA LEU A 83 -17.46 -3.73 10.45
C LEU A 83 -18.83 -3.82 11.14
N ASP A 84 -19.79 -2.95 10.76
CA ASP A 84 -21.19 -3.05 11.18
C ASP A 84 -22.19 -3.11 10.01
N GLY A 85 -21.69 -3.09 8.77
CA GLY A 85 -22.48 -3.18 7.55
C GLY A 85 -23.38 -1.96 7.27
N LYS A 86 -23.23 -0.86 8.01
CA LYS A 86 -24.09 0.32 7.89
C LYS A 86 -23.39 1.45 7.15
N ALA A 87 -24.19 2.20 6.38
CA ALA A 87 -23.78 3.48 5.82
C ALA A 87 -24.07 4.60 6.82
N ARG A 88 -23.19 5.60 6.82
CA ARG A 88 -23.36 6.87 7.55
C ARG A 88 -23.26 8.01 6.56
N TRP A 89 -24.17 8.95 6.70
CA TRP A 89 -24.22 10.12 5.84
C TRP A 89 -23.50 11.30 6.47
N PHE A 90 -22.90 12.09 5.61
CA PHE A 90 -22.28 13.36 5.95
C PHE A 90 -22.93 14.43 5.08
N CYS A 91 -23.10 15.62 5.64
CA CYS A 91 -23.69 16.76 4.94
C CYS A 91 -22.96 18.04 5.30
N PHE A 92 -22.78 18.92 4.32
CA PHE A 92 -22.27 20.26 4.55
C PHE A 92 -22.98 21.27 3.64
N PRO A 93 -23.19 22.51 4.11
CA PRO A 93 -23.64 23.58 3.24
C PRO A 93 -22.54 23.96 2.26
N ILE A 94 -22.87 24.05 0.96
CA ILE A 94 -21.92 24.51 -0.05
C ILE A 94 -21.68 26.00 0.17
N PRO A 95 -20.44 26.44 0.39
CA PRO A 95 -20.15 27.86 0.60
C PRO A 95 -20.38 28.65 -0.69
N SER A 96 -20.62 29.95 -0.56
CA SER A 96 -20.55 30.89 -1.69
C SER A 96 -19.15 30.87 -2.32
N LEU A 97 -19.03 31.34 -3.55
CA LEU A 97 -17.75 31.40 -4.28
C LEU A 97 -16.63 32.01 -3.40
N GLY A 98 -15.53 31.26 -3.23
CA GLY A 98 -14.38 31.66 -2.42
C GLY A 98 -14.56 31.54 -0.90
N GLY A 99 -15.69 31.02 -0.42
CA GLY A 99 -15.93 30.72 0.99
C GLY A 99 -15.45 29.31 1.37
N THR A 100 -15.22 29.08 2.66
CA THR A 100 -14.81 27.78 3.22
C THR A 100 -16.00 27.02 3.82
N VAL A 101 -15.90 25.70 3.90
CA VAL A 101 -16.90 24.88 4.61
C VAL A 101 -16.71 25.10 6.11
N THR A 102 -17.77 25.51 6.80
CA THR A 102 -17.72 25.88 8.22
C THR A 102 -18.45 24.91 9.15
N LYS A 103 -19.25 23.99 8.58
CA LYS A 103 -20.04 23.01 9.32
C LYS A 103 -20.04 21.67 8.61
N LEU A 104 -19.96 20.60 9.39
CA LEU A 104 -20.14 19.23 8.92
C LEU A 104 -21.16 18.51 9.80
N TYR A 105 -22.26 18.08 9.22
CA TYR A 105 -23.27 17.24 9.85
C TYR A 105 -22.94 15.78 9.60
N ILE A 106 -23.07 14.93 10.61
CA ILE A 106 -22.66 13.52 10.56
C ILE A 106 -23.75 12.66 11.19
N ASP A 107 -24.26 11.68 10.46
CA ASP A 107 -25.16 10.64 10.96
C ASP A 107 -24.33 9.60 11.72
N LYS A 108 -23.96 9.88 12.97
CA LYS A 108 -23.02 9.04 13.73
C LYS A 108 -23.61 7.69 14.10
N ASN A 109 -24.92 7.63 14.31
CA ASN A 109 -25.65 6.45 14.76
C ASN A 109 -26.28 5.64 13.60
N ALA A 110 -26.10 6.07 12.35
CA ALA A 110 -26.63 5.45 11.14
C ALA A 110 -28.17 5.35 11.16
N ASN A 111 -28.86 6.36 11.68
CA ASN A 111 -30.33 6.42 11.74
C ASN A 111 -30.94 7.16 10.54
N GLY A 112 -30.13 7.68 9.61
CA GLY A 112 -30.58 8.44 8.45
C GLY A 112 -31.08 9.84 8.79
N ARG A 113 -30.70 10.39 9.94
CA ARG A 113 -31.02 11.75 10.36
C ARG A 113 -29.75 12.54 10.56
N LEU A 114 -29.77 13.77 10.06
CA LEU A 114 -28.71 14.76 10.22
C LEU A 114 -29.23 16.02 10.92
N ASP A 115 -30.50 16.03 11.29
CA ASP A 115 -31.19 17.14 11.95
C ASP A 115 -31.26 16.99 13.47
N ASP A 116 -30.84 15.85 13.99
CA ASP A 116 -30.82 15.49 15.42
C ASP A 116 -29.43 15.64 16.07
N ASP A 117 -28.37 15.76 15.27
CA ASP A 117 -27.00 15.99 15.75
C ASP A 117 -26.56 17.45 15.58
N THR A 118 -25.71 17.92 16.51
CA THR A 118 -25.06 19.23 16.41
C THR A 118 -23.97 19.17 15.33
N PRO A 119 -23.87 20.17 14.42
CA PRO A 119 -22.83 20.18 13.42
C PRO A 119 -21.44 20.29 14.06
N GLU A 120 -20.49 19.60 13.44
CA GLU A 120 -19.09 19.71 13.77
C GLU A 120 -18.49 20.94 13.10
N LEU A 121 -17.59 21.60 13.83
CA LEU A 121 -16.83 22.75 13.33
C LEU A 121 -15.43 22.28 12.92
N PRO A 122 -14.79 22.94 11.94
CA PRO A 122 -13.45 22.55 11.52
C PRO A 122 -12.44 22.82 12.64
N VAL A 123 -11.51 21.89 12.86
CA VAL A 123 -10.38 22.05 13.77
C VAL A 123 -9.25 22.86 13.13
N ARG A 124 -9.17 22.82 11.80
CA ARG A 124 -8.23 23.60 10.98
C ARG A 124 -8.94 24.11 9.74
N SER A 125 -8.66 25.35 9.35
CA SER A 125 -9.15 25.91 8.10
C SER A 125 -8.10 26.82 7.49
N SER A 126 -7.87 26.66 6.19
CA SER A 126 -6.99 27.49 5.37
C SER A 126 -7.67 27.77 4.02
N SER A 127 -7.04 28.61 3.19
CA SER A 127 -7.54 28.86 1.83
C SER A 127 -7.61 27.54 1.06
N GLY A 128 -8.82 27.14 0.66
CA GLY A 128 -9.07 25.92 -0.11
C GLY A 128 -8.98 24.60 0.66
N GLU A 129 -8.87 24.61 1.99
CA GLU A 129 -8.88 23.38 2.79
C GLU A 129 -9.53 23.59 4.17
N CYS A 130 -10.31 22.62 4.64
CA CYS A 130 -10.72 22.57 6.04
C CYS A 130 -10.77 21.13 6.56
N GLU A 131 -10.38 20.97 7.81
CA GLU A 131 -10.24 19.68 8.49
C GLU A 131 -11.26 19.59 9.62
N PHE A 132 -11.92 18.45 9.67
CA PHE A 132 -12.98 18.10 10.59
C PHE A 132 -12.61 16.80 11.33
N GLY A 133 -12.82 16.79 12.64
CA GLY A 133 -12.53 15.65 13.50
C GLY A 133 -11.24 15.80 14.30
N PRO A 134 -10.72 14.74 14.93
CA PRO A 134 -11.22 13.35 14.86
C PRO A 134 -12.60 13.13 15.51
N PHE A 135 -13.43 12.31 14.90
CA PHE A 135 -14.75 11.90 15.40
C PHE A 135 -14.74 10.45 15.85
N LYS A 136 -15.28 10.16 17.03
CA LYS A 136 -15.52 8.78 17.47
C LYS A 136 -16.88 8.32 16.97
N ILE A 137 -16.90 7.22 16.24
CA ILE A 137 -18.10 6.53 15.79
C ILE A 137 -18.21 5.21 16.54
N GLN A 138 -19.37 4.96 17.15
CA GLN A 138 -19.65 3.68 17.79
C GLN A 138 -20.31 2.74 16.79
N LEU A 139 -19.64 1.64 16.49
CA LEU A 139 -20.04 0.61 15.55
C LEU A 139 -20.62 -0.56 16.33
N SER A 140 -21.75 -1.09 15.90
CA SER A 140 -22.39 -2.24 16.57
C SER A 140 -21.97 -3.52 15.85
N THR A 141 -21.04 -4.28 16.44
CA THR A 141 -20.57 -5.55 15.86
C THR A 141 -21.16 -6.74 16.64
N PRO A 142 -21.08 -7.97 16.10
CA PRO A 142 -21.49 -9.19 16.82
C PRO A 142 -20.79 -9.39 18.17
N ASP A 143 -19.54 -8.91 18.30
CA ASP A 143 -18.71 -9.06 19.49
C ASP A 143 -18.88 -7.89 20.50
N GLY A 144 -19.71 -6.90 20.15
CA GLY A 144 -20.02 -5.75 20.98
C GLY A 144 -19.75 -4.42 20.28
N PRO A 145 -19.96 -3.30 21.00
CA PRO A 145 -19.68 -1.99 20.42
C PRO A 145 -18.18 -1.75 20.25
N VAL A 146 -17.77 -1.37 19.05
CA VAL A 146 -16.39 -0.97 18.72
C VAL A 146 -16.35 0.53 18.43
N GLY A 147 -15.34 1.22 18.95
CA GLY A 147 -15.10 2.63 18.62
C GLY A 147 -14.14 2.74 17.44
N TYR A 148 -14.56 3.42 16.36
CA TYR A 148 -13.69 3.81 15.26
C TYR A 148 -13.51 5.33 15.26
N VAL A 149 -12.32 5.80 14.88
CA VAL A 149 -12.01 7.24 14.89
C VAL A 149 -11.72 7.71 13.47
N ILE A 150 -12.55 8.60 12.97
CA ILE A 150 -12.55 9.06 11.57
C ILE A 150 -12.33 10.57 11.50
N GLY A 151 -11.65 11.03 10.46
CA GLY A 151 -11.50 12.45 10.13
C GLY A 151 -11.95 12.75 8.70
N VAL A 152 -12.22 14.01 8.41
CA VAL A 152 -12.58 14.49 7.07
C VAL A 152 -11.76 15.74 6.73
N VAL A 153 -11.04 15.70 5.61
CA VAL A 153 -10.47 16.90 4.98
C VAL A 153 -11.34 17.27 3.80
N MET A 154 -11.82 18.51 3.74
CA MET A 154 -12.46 19.06 2.57
C MET A 154 -11.41 19.86 1.78
N GLU A 155 -11.18 19.48 0.53
CA GLU A 155 -10.29 20.20 -0.38
C GLU A 155 -11.10 20.93 -1.44
N GLU A 156 -10.84 22.22 -1.61
CA GLU A 156 -11.33 22.99 -2.74
C GLU A 156 -10.47 22.65 -3.97
N ARG A 157 -11.08 22.05 -4.99
CA ARG A 157 -10.44 21.88 -6.29
C ARG A 157 -11.07 22.81 -7.30
N ALA A 158 -10.23 23.62 -7.94
CA ALA A 158 -10.64 24.36 -9.12
C ALA A 158 -11.00 23.36 -10.22
N GLU A 159 -12.25 23.35 -10.67
CA GLU A 159 -12.58 22.74 -11.95
C GLU A 159 -12.16 23.69 -13.08
N ARG A 160 -12.32 23.26 -14.35
CA ARG A 160 -12.04 24.13 -15.51
C ARG A 160 -12.69 25.50 -15.27
N ALA A 161 -12.03 26.57 -15.73
CA ALA A 161 -12.34 27.98 -15.40
C ALA A 161 -13.83 28.40 -15.54
N SER A 162 -14.67 27.63 -16.23
CA SER A 162 -16.10 27.86 -16.41
C SER A 162 -17.03 27.11 -15.44
N GLN A 163 -16.54 26.19 -14.59
CA GLN A 163 -17.38 25.34 -13.72
C GLN A 163 -17.33 25.69 -12.22
N GLY A 164 -16.46 26.62 -11.82
CA GLY A 164 -16.26 27.00 -10.41
C GLY A 164 -15.44 25.96 -9.64
N SER A 165 -15.26 26.20 -8.34
CA SER A 165 -14.57 25.26 -7.47
C SER A 165 -15.53 24.21 -6.92
N ARG A 166 -15.05 22.97 -6.78
CA ARG A 166 -15.76 21.88 -6.11
C ARG A 166 -15.04 21.50 -4.82
N TRP A 167 -15.81 21.35 -3.74
CA TRP A 167 -15.30 20.77 -2.50
C TRP A 167 -15.32 19.24 -2.59
N LEU A 168 -14.15 18.64 -2.40
CA LEU A 168 -13.95 17.20 -2.41
C LEU A 168 -13.59 16.73 -0.99
N PRO A 169 -14.49 16.00 -0.30
CA PRO A 169 -14.18 15.35 0.96
C PRO A 169 -13.21 14.19 0.73
N ARG A 170 -12.17 14.14 1.56
CA ARG A 170 -11.32 12.98 1.80
C ARG A 170 -11.58 12.49 3.22
N ILE A 171 -12.02 11.24 3.34
CA ILE A 171 -12.21 10.57 4.62
C ILE A 171 -10.95 9.81 4.97
N PHE A 172 -10.48 9.90 6.22
CA PHE A 172 -9.28 9.19 6.68
C PHE A 172 -9.50 8.55 8.05
N SER A 173 -8.76 7.46 8.32
CA SER A 173 -8.67 6.90 9.67
C SER A 173 -7.83 7.84 10.53
N ALA A 174 -8.41 8.37 11.61
CA ALA A 174 -7.72 9.30 12.50
C ALA A 174 -7.04 8.58 13.69
N GLY A 175 -6.72 7.29 13.50
CA GLY A 175 -6.03 6.48 14.47
C GLY A 175 -5.34 5.26 13.86
N VAL A 176 -4.38 4.73 14.61
CA VAL A 176 -3.64 3.50 14.29
C VAL A 176 -3.70 2.56 15.47
N TYR A 177 -3.51 1.26 15.23
CA TYR A 177 -3.30 0.29 16.29
C TYR A 177 -1.84 -0.09 16.37
N GLN A 178 -1.25 0.07 17.55
CA GLN A 178 0.18 -0.11 17.75
C GLN A 178 0.49 -0.96 18.99
N GLY A 179 1.45 -1.87 18.87
CA GLY A 179 1.87 -2.73 19.98
C GLY A 179 3.18 -3.44 19.73
N LYS A 180 3.79 -3.96 20.81
CA LYS A 180 4.94 -4.86 20.69
C LYS A 180 4.44 -6.26 20.41
N VAL A 181 4.85 -6.82 19.27
CA VAL A 181 4.40 -8.12 18.78
C VAL A 181 5.61 -9.05 18.67
N ASP A 182 5.46 -10.27 19.15
CA ASP A 182 6.44 -11.34 19.09
C ASP A 182 6.34 -12.09 17.76
N PHE A 183 7.44 -12.10 17.02
CA PHE A 183 7.65 -12.86 15.78
C PHE A 183 8.72 -13.91 16.05
N GLY A 184 8.28 -15.10 16.49
CA GLY A 184 9.19 -16.23 16.73
C GLY A 184 10.28 -15.94 17.77
N GLY A 185 9.93 -15.20 18.84
CA GLY A 185 10.84 -14.79 19.91
C GLY A 185 11.48 -13.40 19.71
N LYS A 186 11.34 -12.80 18.51
CA LYS A 186 11.76 -11.41 18.26
C LYS A 186 10.59 -10.46 18.48
N LYS A 187 10.67 -9.62 19.52
CA LYS A 187 9.66 -8.58 19.77
C LYS A 187 9.98 -7.31 18.99
N VAL A 188 9.06 -6.89 18.13
CA VAL A 188 9.16 -5.68 17.31
C VAL A 188 7.96 -4.77 17.55
N LEU A 189 8.09 -3.48 17.29
CA LEU A 189 6.94 -2.57 17.31
C LEU A 189 6.21 -2.69 15.98
N LEU A 190 4.92 -2.99 16.04
CA LEU A 190 4.03 -3.11 14.90
C LEU A 190 2.97 -2.02 14.98
N THR A 191 2.71 -1.37 13.84
CA THR A 191 1.60 -0.42 13.65
C THR A 191 0.72 -0.88 12.50
N LEU A 192 -0.59 -0.93 12.71
CA LEU A 192 -1.62 -1.14 11.69
C LEU A 192 -2.30 0.19 11.34
N ILE A 193 -2.50 0.42 10.04
CA ILE A 193 -3.02 1.66 9.50
C ILE A 193 -4.13 1.31 8.50
N ASP A 194 -5.36 1.70 8.81
CA ASP A 194 -6.49 1.65 7.88
C ASP A 194 -6.31 2.76 6.82
N CYS A 195 -5.81 2.39 5.64
CA CYS A 195 -5.44 3.35 4.60
C CYS A 195 -6.57 3.68 3.63
N ASN A 196 -7.54 2.76 3.48
CA ASN A 196 -8.74 3.00 2.67
C ASN A 196 -9.86 3.66 3.50
N ALA A 197 -9.65 3.81 4.81
CA ALA A 197 -10.54 4.42 5.78
C ALA A 197 -11.93 3.77 5.80
N ASN A 198 -12.06 2.48 5.53
CA ASN A 198 -13.34 1.78 5.52
C ASN A 198 -13.76 1.29 6.92
N GLY A 199 -12.94 1.47 7.95
CA GLY A 199 -13.26 1.09 9.32
C GLY A 199 -12.76 -0.29 9.74
N VAL A 200 -12.06 -1.02 8.88
CA VAL A 200 -11.34 -2.25 9.25
C VAL A 200 -9.84 -2.11 9.04
N PHE A 201 -9.06 -3.00 9.68
CA PHE A 201 -7.58 -2.99 9.67
C PHE A 201 -6.99 -4.29 9.10
N ASN A 202 -7.81 -5.10 8.42
CA ASN A 202 -7.44 -6.40 7.89
C ASN A 202 -7.58 -6.51 6.35
N ASP A 203 -7.69 -5.40 5.64
CA ASP A 203 -7.70 -5.39 4.18
C ASP A 203 -6.31 -5.70 3.64
N THR A 204 -6.21 -6.81 2.91
CA THR A 204 -4.96 -7.25 2.32
C THR A 204 -4.74 -6.67 0.92
N PHE A 205 -3.57 -6.91 0.33
CA PHE A 205 -3.21 -6.49 -1.03
C PHE A 205 -4.26 -6.79 -2.12
N GLU A 206 -5.12 -7.79 -1.92
CA GLU A 206 -6.17 -8.17 -2.87
C GLU A 206 -7.47 -7.34 -2.72
N CYS A 207 -7.56 -6.47 -1.71
CA CYS A 207 -8.73 -5.63 -1.46
C CYS A 207 -8.93 -4.62 -2.60
N PRO A 208 -10.11 -4.59 -3.28
CA PRO A 208 -10.38 -3.67 -4.38
C PRO A 208 -10.28 -2.19 -4.00
N GLU A 209 -10.64 -1.85 -2.75
CA GLU A 209 -10.56 -0.50 -2.18
C GLU A 209 -9.12 -0.08 -1.83
N GLY A 210 -8.17 -1.02 -1.95
CA GLY A 210 -6.78 -0.86 -1.57
C GLY A 210 -6.49 -1.50 -0.21
N PRO A 211 -5.25 -1.97 0.00
CA PRO A 211 -4.85 -2.62 1.24
C PRO A 211 -4.69 -1.64 2.40
N ASP A 212 -4.83 -2.17 3.60
CA ASP A 212 -4.29 -1.56 4.80
C ASP A 212 -2.77 -1.60 4.79
N MET A 213 -2.16 -0.77 5.63
CA MET A 213 -0.71 -0.70 5.75
C MET A 213 -0.26 -1.19 7.11
N ILE A 214 0.90 -1.83 7.11
CA ILE A 214 1.59 -2.28 8.31
C ILE A 214 3.00 -1.68 8.33
N ALA A 215 3.38 -1.09 9.46
CA ALA A 215 4.74 -0.67 9.74
C ALA A 215 5.37 -1.60 10.77
N ILE A 216 6.61 -2.04 10.52
CA ILE A 216 7.40 -2.83 11.48
C ILE A 216 8.72 -2.13 11.76
N ASP A 217 8.90 -1.72 13.00
CA ASP A 217 10.17 -1.18 13.50
C ASP A 217 10.99 -2.31 14.16
N GLU A 218 12.06 -2.70 13.47
CA GLU A 218 13.04 -3.68 13.94
C GLU A 218 14.25 -3.03 14.67
N GLY A 219 14.21 -1.72 14.89
CA GLY A 219 15.22 -0.95 15.64
C GLY A 219 16.44 -0.50 14.82
N SER A 220 16.41 -0.58 13.49
CA SER A 220 17.60 -0.40 12.62
C SER A 220 17.74 0.95 11.90
N SER A 221 16.77 1.87 11.91
CA SER A 221 17.03 3.28 11.53
C SER A 221 16.03 4.26 12.16
N ARG A 222 16.51 5.49 12.39
CA ARG A 222 15.84 6.60 13.11
C ARG A 222 15.32 7.70 12.17
N SER A 223 15.21 7.47 10.87
CA SER A 223 14.57 8.49 10.02
C SER A 223 13.06 8.24 10.03
N GLU A 224 12.28 9.27 10.35
CA GLU A 224 10.81 9.25 10.29
C GLU A 224 10.31 8.89 8.87
N SER A 225 11.14 9.10 7.85
CA SER A 225 10.90 8.67 6.46
C SER A 225 11.16 7.19 6.17
N ASP A 226 11.78 6.43 7.09
CA ASP A 226 12.07 4.99 6.96
C ASP A 226 11.04 4.12 7.68
N MET A 227 9.85 4.64 7.99
CA MET A 227 8.74 3.79 8.40
C MET A 227 8.64 2.67 7.36
N ASN A 228 8.95 1.42 7.77
CA ASN A 228 8.92 0.20 6.95
C ASN A 228 7.47 -0.18 6.65
N GLU A 229 6.71 0.79 6.18
CA GLU A 229 5.35 0.68 5.75
C GLU A 229 5.32 -0.14 4.47
N ARG A 230 4.46 -1.13 4.53
CA ARG A 230 4.16 -2.06 3.46
C ARG A 230 2.67 -2.37 3.53
N PRO A 231 2.03 -2.68 2.39
CA PRO A 231 0.69 -3.21 2.41
C PRO A 231 0.60 -4.44 3.30
N LEU A 232 -0.49 -4.55 4.04
CA LEU A 232 -0.87 -5.78 4.70
C LEU A 232 -1.03 -6.85 3.62
N SER A 233 -0.21 -7.89 3.73
CA SER A 233 -0.04 -8.92 2.71
C SER A 233 -0.03 -10.29 3.37
N ARG A 234 -0.09 -11.36 2.56
CA ARG A 234 -0.14 -12.74 3.09
C ARG A 234 1.04 -13.06 4.00
N TYR A 235 2.23 -12.61 3.64
CA TYR A 235 3.43 -12.84 4.43
C TYR A 235 4.15 -11.55 4.77
N ILE A 236 4.86 -11.60 5.89
CA ILE A 236 5.74 -10.54 6.34
C ILE A 236 7.09 -11.12 6.77
N GLU A 237 8.16 -10.50 6.28
CA GLU A 237 9.52 -10.82 6.71
C GLU A 237 9.88 -9.95 7.92
N VAL A 238 10.31 -10.61 9.01
CA VAL A 238 10.78 -9.98 10.25
C VAL A 238 12.00 -10.77 10.75
N GLY A 239 13.13 -10.09 10.91
CA GLY A 239 14.38 -10.72 11.38
C GLY A 239 14.86 -11.90 10.53
N GLY A 240 14.59 -11.88 9.21
CA GLY A 240 14.92 -12.98 8.27
C GLY A 240 13.98 -14.18 8.34
N GLY A 241 12.98 -14.17 9.23
CA GLY A 241 11.91 -15.15 9.29
C GLY A 241 10.66 -14.67 8.56
N TRP A 242 9.88 -15.62 8.02
CA TRP A 242 8.63 -15.33 7.33
C TRP A 242 7.44 -15.72 8.19
N TYR A 243 6.43 -14.85 8.21
CA TYR A 243 5.26 -15.01 9.07
C TYR A 243 3.97 -14.66 8.34
N GLU A 244 2.91 -15.40 8.64
CA GLU A 244 1.53 -15.06 8.34
C GLU A 244 0.96 -14.23 9.49
N LEU A 245 0.15 -13.23 9.16
CA LEU A 245 -0.57 -12.40 10.13
C LEU A 245 -2.06 -12.60 9.97
N GLU A 246 -2.73 -12.90 11.09
CA GLU A 246 -4.18 -12.74 11.22
C GLU A 246 -4.42 -11.46 12.00
N VAL A 247 -5.16 -10.53 11.40
CA VAL A 247 -5.46 -9.23 11.99
C VAL A 247 -6.95 -9.17 12.31
N ALA A 248 -7.29 -8.75 13.53
CA ALA A 248 -8.67 -8.49 13.89
C ALA A 248 -9.27 -7.41 12.97
N PRO A 249 -10.53 -7.54 12.49
CA PRO A 249 -11.15 -6.51 11.67
C PRO A 249 -11.11 -5.12 12.33
N ASP A 250 -11.27 -5.02 13.65
CA ASP A 250 -11.20 -3.77 14.40
C ASP A 250 -9.77 -3.28 14.71
N GLY A 251 -8.74 -4.03 14.30
CA GLY A 251 -7.32 -3.74 14.55
C GLY A 251 -6.83 -4.03 15.96
N ALA A 252 -7.68 -4.52 16.88
CA ALA A 252 -7.35 -4.59 18.30
C ALA A 252 -6.29 -5.65 18.65
N TRP A 253 -6.13 -6.68 17.84
CA TRP A 253 -5.12 -7.72 18.05
C TRP A 253 -4.59 -8.30 16.74
N VAL A 254 -3.44 -8.95 16.83
CA VAL A 254 -2.87 -9.79 15.78
C VAL A 254 -2.50 -11.17 16.29
N LYS A 255 -2.56 -12.19 15.43
CA LYS A 255 -1.90 -13.48 15.66
C LYS A 255 -0.78 -13.64 14.64
N VAL A 256 0.34 -14.18 15.10
CA VAL A 256 1.57 -14.29 14.30
C VAL A 256 1.96 -15.75 14.18
N LYS A 257 1.90 -16.25 12.95
CA LYS A 257 2.26 -17.63 12.64
C LYS A 257 3.51 -17.68 11.78
N LYS A 258 4.48 -18.50 12.16
CA LYS A 258 5.62 -18.77 11.27
C LYS A 258 5.11 -19.42 9.98
N ALA A 259 5.48 -18.85 8.84
CA ALA A 259 5.18 -19.41 7.54
C ALA A 259 6.12 -20.60 7.29
N GLU A 260 5.55 -21.79 7.17
CA GLU A 260 6.27 -23.03 6.89
C GLU A 260 5.92 -23.54 5.49
N GLY A 261 6.86 -24.23 4.84
CA GLY A 261 6.61 -24.83 3.52
C GLY A 261 6.43 -23.83 2.38
N LEU A 262 6.88 -22.58 2.54
CA LEU A 262 6.92 -21.59 1.46
C LEU A 262 7.57 -22.20 0.21
N GLN A 263 6.85 -22.13 -0.91
CA GLN A 263 7.40 -22.54 -2.20
C GLN A 263 8.18 -21.37 -2.77
N TRP A 264 9.41 -21.63 -3.21
CA TRP A 264 10.32 -20.63 -3.74
C TRP A 264 10.46 -20.79 -5.26
N GLY A 265 10.60 -19.66 -5.93
CA GLY A 265 10.98 -19.59 -7.34
C GLY A 265 12.18 -18.69 -7.55
N THR A 266 12.82 -18.87 -8.69
CA THR A 266 14.05 -18.15 -9.06
C THR A 266 13.72 -16.96 -9.95
N ILE A 267 14.31 -15.80 -9.65
CA ILE A 267 14.38 -14.67 -10.59
C ILE A 267 15.82 -14.53 -11.07
N GLN A 268 15.96 -14.36 -12.38
CA GLN A 268 17.20 -13.99 -13.04
C GLN A 268 17.12 -12.54 -13.51
N VAL A 269 18.10 -11.75 -13.11
CA VAL A 269 18.29 -10.35 -13.50
C VAL A 269 19.71 -10.18 -14.06
N PRO A 270 20.01 -9.08 -14.77
CA PRO A 270 21.39 -8.79 -15.16
C PRO A 270 22.29 -8.67 -13.92
N VAL A 271 23.53 -9.17 -14.01
CA VAL A 271 24.47 -9.25 -12.88
C VAL A 271 24.71 -7.89 -12.18
N GLY A 272 24.57 -6.78 -12.91
CA GLY A 272 24.69 -5.44 -12.32
C GLY A 272 23.50 -5.01 -11.45
N VAL A 273 22.36 -5.72 -11.47
CA VAL A 273 21.22 -5.40 -10.60
C VAL A 273 21.54 -5.81 -9.17
N THR A 274 21.73 -4.80 -8.32
CA THR A 274 22.11 -4.94 -6.91
C THR A 274 20.92 -4.98 -5.96
N GLU A 275 19.77 -4.44 -6.37
CA GLU A 275 18.57 -4.33 -5.55
C GLU A 275 17.33 -4.31 -6.44
N LEU A 276 16.26 -4.97 -6.00
CA LEU A 276 14.95 -4.99 -6.66
C LEU A 276 13.86 -4.90 -5.59
N LYS A 277 13.05 -3.84 -5.63
CA LYS A 277 11.90 -3.66 -4.75
C LYS A 277 10.63 -4.11 -5.47
N LEU A 278 9.92 -5.03 -4.84
CA LEU A 278 8.76 -5.70 -5.40
C LEU A 278 7.59 -5.60 -4.44
N ILE A 279 6.38 -5.65 -4.97
CA ILE A 279 5.15 -5.69 -4.17
C ILE A 279 4.16 -6.66 -4.78
N GLY A 280 3.43 -7.41 -3.97
CA GLY A 280 2.45 -8.38 -4.45
C GLY A 280 1.70 -9.05 -3.30
N GLU A 281 0.93 -10.10 -3.61
CA GLU A 281 0.11 -10.84 -2.64
C GLU A 281 0.91 -11.34 -1.43
N ASN A 282 2.19 -11.65 -1.63
CA ASN A 282 3.09 -12.21 -0.62
C ASN A 282 3.91 -11.14 0.14
N GLY A 283 3.67 -9.86 -0.13
CA GLY A 283 4.33 -8.76 0.58
C GLY A 283 5.13 -7.80 -0.30
N LYS A 284 5.58 -6.73 0.35
CA LYS A 284 6.62 -5.83 -0.16
C LYS A 284 7.99 -6.42 0.18
N LEU A 285 8.80 -6.63 -0.84
CA LEU A 285 10.05 -7.39 -0.79
C LEU A 285 11.20 -6.56 -1.31
N ASN A 286 12.34 -6.65 -0.63
CA ASN A 286 13.59 -6.05 -1.08
C ASN A 286 14.58 -7.17 -1.41
N LEU A 287 14.62 -7.55 -2.68
CA LEU A 287 15.48 -8.60 -3.18
C LEU A 287 16.87 -8.04 -3.50
N ARG A 288 17.91 -8.72 -3.02
CA ARG A 288 19.32 -8.43 -3.33
C ARG A 288 19.96 -9.62 -4.03
N PRO A 289 19.80 -9.72 -5.37
CA PRO A 289 20.31 -10.84 -6.14
C PRO A 289 21.83 -11.00 -5.96
N GLN A 290 22.30 -12.24 -5.97
CA GLN A 290 23.71 -12.59 -5.99
C GLN A 290 24.03 -13.16 -7.37
N ASP A 291 25.02 -12.58 -8.06
CA ASP A 291 25.39 -12.96 -9.43
C ASP A 291 24.21 -13.01 -10.41
N GLY A 292 23.28 -12.05 -10.27
CA GLY A 292 22.07 -11.96 -11.09
C GLY A 292 20.97 -12.96 -10.72
N ILE A 293 21.10 -13.70 -9.62
CA ILE A 293 20.12 -14.71 -9.19
C ILE A 293 19.51 -14.30 -7.85
N GLY A 294 18.18 -14.29 -7.79
CA GLY A 294 17.40 -14.07 -6.57
C GLY A 294 16.33 -15.14 -6.36
N GLN A 295 15.85 -15.25 -5.12
CA GLN A 295 14.78 -16.18 -4.72
C GLN A 295 13.63 -15.39 -4.10
N LEU A 296 12.40 -15.75 -4.47
CA LEU A 296 11.18 -15.18 -3.89
C LEU A 296 10.13 -16.26 -3.68
N PRO A 297 9.16 -16.05 -2.76
CA PRO A 297 7.99 -16.91 -2.70
C PRO A 297 7.25 -16.91 -4.05
N VAL A 298 6.71 -18.06 -4.44
CA VAL A 298 5.87 -18.20 -5.64
C VAL A 298 4.67 -17.25 -5.56
N GLY A 299 4.46 -16.45 -6.61
CA GLY A 299 3.41 -15.43 -6.65
C GLY A 299 3.54 -14.46 -7.82
N MET A 300 2.63 -13.49 -7.89
CA MET A 300 2.72 -12.35 -8.81
C MET A 300 3.21 -11.11 -8.08
N TYR A 301 4.17 -10.40 -8.68
CA TYR A 301 4.74 -9.18 -8.10
C TYR A 301 4.82 -8.06 -9.13
N GLU A 302 4.47 -6.85 -8.72
CA GLU A 302 4.81 -5.62 -9.41
C GLU A 302 6.23 -5.18 -9.04
N ILE A 303 6.98 -4.72 -10.04
CA ILE A 303 8.31 -4.15 -9.85
C ILE A 303 8.14 -2.65 -9.56
N MET A 304 8.52 -2.24 -8.35
CA MET A 304 8.41 -0.85 -7.92
C MET A 304 9.66 -0.04 -8.31
N GLU A 305 10.83 -0.58 -8.00
CA GLU A 305 12.12 0.08 -8.18
C GLU A 305 13.22 -0.96 -8.36
N TYR A 306 14.28 -0.61 -9.06
CA TYR A 306 15.54 -1.36 -9.00
C TYR A 306 16.76 -0.45 -8.89
N ARG A 307 17.86 -1.01 -8.41
CA ARG A 307 19.19 -0.42 -8.49
C ARG A 307 20.13 -1.30 -9.29
N TYR A 308 20.78 -0.70 -10.28
CA TYR A 308 21.81 -1.31 -11.09
C TYR A 308 23.15 -0.61 -10.86
N SER A 309 24.26 -1.33 -10.81
CA SER A 309 25.60 -0.78 -10.66
C SER A 309 26.61 -1.51 -11.53
N LYS A 310 27.54 -0.75 -12.12
CA LYS A 310 28.61 -1.27 -12.98
C LYS A 310 29.82 -0.33 -12.92
N LYS A 311 31.02 -0.91 -12.95
CA LYS A 311 32.25 -0.14 -13.16
C LYS A 311 32.57 -0.05 -14.64
N ASP A 312 32.95 1.13 -15.11
CA ASP A 312 33.50 1.29 -16.46
C ASP A 312 34.97 0.84 -16.54
N SER A 313 35.56 0.91 -17.73
CA SER A 313 36.97 0.54 -17.96
C SER A 313 37.97 1.41 -17.21
N ALA A 314 37.57 2.61 -16.77
CA ALA A 314 38.37 3.49 -15.92
C ALA A 314 38.16 3.21 -14.42
N GLY A 315 37.35 2.21 -14.06
CA GLY A 315 37.04 1.84 -12.69
C GLY A 315 36.01 2.76 -12.01
N VAL A 316 35.40 3.69 -12.75
CA VAL A 316 34.37 4.58 -12.22
C VAL A 316 33.09 3.80 -12.01
N ASN A 317 32.51 3.92 -10.82
CA ASN A 317 31.23 3.29 -10.50
C ASN A 317 30.06 4.11 -11.06
N TRP A 318 29.29 3.49 -11.94
CA TRP A 318 28.01 3.99 -12.41
C TRP A 318 26.89 3.30 -11.66
N ARG A 319 25.88 4.05 -11.25
CA ARG A 319 24.67 3.51 -10.62
C ARG A 319 23.45 4.04 -11.34
N VAL A 320 22.47 3.18 -11.56
CA VAL A 320 21.17 3.52 -12.11
C VAL A 320 20.11 3.17 -11.07
N GLU A 321 19.17 4.08 -10.86
CA GLU A 321 17.95 3.84 -10.09
C GLU A 321 16.77 3.98 -11.04
N GLY A 322 15.97 2.91 -11.19
CA GLY A 322 14.87 2.86 -12.14
C GLY A 322 13.52 2.68 -11.44
N TRP A 323 12.49 3.35 -11.94
CA TRP A 323 11.10 3.23 -11.46
C TRP A 323 10.11 3.31 -12.63
N PHE A 324 8.97 2.67 -12.45
CA PHE A 324 8.02 2.44 -13.53
C PHE A 324 6.83 3.40 -13.43
N ARG A 325 6.45 4.03 -14.56
CA ARG A 325 5.21 4.83 -14.63
C ARG A 325 3.98 3.93 -14.80
N GLU A 326 4.16 2.82 -15.50
CA GLU A 326 3.15 1.80 -15.72
C GLU A 326 3.55 0.54 -14.95
N SER A 327 2.58 -0.14 -14.35
CA SER A 327 2.86 -1.35 -13.56
C SER A 327 3.49 -2.45 -14.42
N VAL A 328 4.68 -2.91 -14.02
CA VAL A 328 5.36 -4.05 -14.64
C VAL A 328 5.31 -5.23 -13.69
N PHE A 329 4.72 -6.34 -14.15
CA PHE A 329 4.54 -7.53 -13.33
C PHE A 329 5.49 -8.66 -13.71
N VAL A 330 5.94 -9.40 -12.71
CA VAL A 330 6.68 -10.65 -12.83
C VAL A 330 5.96 -11.77 -12.10
N ARG A 331 5.75 -12.88 -12.79
CA ARG A 331 5.23 -14.12 -12.20
C ARG A 331 6.39 -15.01 -11.79
N VAL A 332 6.48 -15.32 -10.50
CA VAL A 332 7.45 -16.27 -9.94
C VAL A 332 6.77 -17.62 -9.81
N GLN A 333 7.38 -18.66 -10.36
CA GLN A 333 6.87 -20.03 -10.32
C GLN A 333 7.90 -20.97 -9.71
N LYS A 334 7.42 -22.06 -9.12
CA LYS A 334 8.29 -23.11 -8.59
C LYS A 334 9.10 -23.73 -9.72
N GLU A 335 10.40 -23.93 -9.49
CA GLU A 335 11.33 -24.61 -10.43
C GLU A 335 11.46 -23.96 -11.82
N VAL A 336 10.85 -22.80 -12.06
CA VAL A 336 10.95 -22.04 -13.31
C VAL A 336 11.57 -20.69 -13.03
N SER A 337 12.67 -20.38 -13.73
CA SER A 337 13.34 -19.08 -13.63
C SER A 337 12.58 -18.03 -14.44
N ALA A 338 12.12 -16.96 -13.77
CA ALA A 338 11.65 -15.76 -14.45
C ALA A 338 12.85 -14.86 -14.79
N SER A 339 12.97 -14.39 -16.03
CA SER A 339 14.07 -13.51 -16.46
C SER A 339 13.56 -12.08 -16.66
N LEU A 340 14.22 -11.12 -16.03
CA LEU A 340 13.94 -9.69 -16.17
C LEU A 340 15.07 -9.01 -16.92
N ARG A 341 14.72 -8.04 -17.76
CA ARG A 341 15.68 -7.18 -18.46
C ARG A 341 15.62 -5.80 -17.81
N LEU A 342 16.62 -5.45 -17.03
CA LEU A 342 16.70 -4.21 -16.24
C LEU A 342 18.10 -3.60 -16.40
N GLY A 343 18.22 -2.29 -16.21
CA GLY A 343 19.49 -1.59 -16.39
C GLY A 343 19.80 -1.35 -17.87
N GLU A 344 20.84 -1.96 -18.41
CA GLU A 344 21.27 -1.70 -19.79
C GLU A 344 20.36 -2.40 -20.85
N PRO A 345 20.18 -1.80 -22.04
CA PRO A 345 20.65 -0.48 -22.46
C PRO A 345 19.79 0.66 -21.89
N ILE A 346 20.47 1.75 -21.52
CA ILE A 346 19.82 3.01 -21.17
C ILE A 346 19.69 3.87 -22.42
N THR A 347 18.49 4.38 -22.71
CA THR A 347 18.18 5.18 -23.89
C THR A 347 17.70 6.58 -23.49
N LEU A 348 17.72 7.50 -24.46
CA LEU A 348 17.22 8.86 -24.31
C LEU A 348 16.00 9.03 -25.23
N ALA A 349 14.88 9.48 -24.67
CA ALA A 349 13.66 9.78 -25.41
C ALA A 349 13.33 11.28 -25.29
N LEU A 350 13.45 12.01 -26.40
CA LEU A 350 13.11 13.43 -26.47
C LEU A 350 11.69 13.59 -27.01
N SER A 351 10.83 14.24 -26.25
CA SER A 351 9.49 14.65 -26.66
C SER A 351 9.36 16.18 -26.66
N HIS A 352 8.34 16.69 -27.36
CA HIS A 352 8.04 18.11 -27.39
C HIS A 352 6.53 18.36 -27.44
N GLU A 353 6.12 19.49 -26.86
CA GLU A 353 4.73 19.94 -26.79
C GLU A 353 4.65 21.43 -27.14
N ALA A 354 3.77 21.79 -28.07
CA ALA A 354 3.48 23.20 -28.36
C ALA A 354 2.54 23.77 -27.29
N LEU A 355 2.98 24.79 -26.56
CA LEU A 355 2.23 25.43 -25.47
C LEU A 355 1.43 26.67 -25.90
N GLY A 356 1.35 26.94 -27.21
CA GLY A 356 0.78 28.17 -27.77
C GLY A 356 1.70 29.40 -27.61
N ALA A 357 1.34 30.51 -28.26
CA ALA A 357 2.13 31.77 -28.26
C ALA A 357 3.61 31.60 -28.68
N GLY A 358 3.88 30.68 -29.62
CA GLY A 358 5.24 30.39 -30.09
C GLY A 358 6.14 29.69 -29.07
N ARG A 359 5.58 29.15 -27.97
CA ARG A 359 6.33 28.39 -26.97
C ARG A 359 6.27 26.90 -27.25
N VAL A 360 7.41 26.24 -27.10
CA VAL A 360 7.55 24.78 -27.17
C VAL A 360 8.20 24.31 -25.87
N ARG A 361 7.62 23.30 -25.24
CA ARG A 361 8.22 22.54 -24.14
C ARG A 361 8.93 21.34 -24.73
N PHE A 362 10.14 21.07 -24.25
CA PHE A 362 10.88 19.84 -24.54
C PHE A 362 11.00 19.05 -23.24
N GLU A 363 10.79 17.75 -23.31
CA GLU A 363 11.03 16.82 -22.20
C GLU A 363 11.97 15.73 -22.69
N LEU A 364 13.03 15.46 -21.92
CA LEU A 364 13.94 14.37 -22.19
C LEU A 364 13.82 13.34 -21.07
N ASP A 365 13.28 12.17 -21.40
CA ASP A 365 13.27 11.03 -20.51
C ASP A 365 14.55 10.21 -20.73
N VAL A 366 15.21 9.83 -19.63
CA VAL A 366 16.21 8.76 -19.63
C VAL A 366 15.48 7.48 -19.26
N GLN A 367 15.54 6.48 -20.14
CA GLN A 367 14.73 5.27 -20.04
C GLN A 367 15.56 4.00 -19.99
N GLY A 368 15.09 3.00 -19.26
CA GLY A 368 15.63 1.65 -19.33
C GLY A 368 14.90 0.77 -20.35
N PRO A 369 15.27 -0.52 -20.46
CA PRO A 369 14.78 -1.44 -21.49
C PRO A 369 13.28 -1.76 -21.44
N LEU A 370 12.60 -1.45 -20.34
CA LEU A 370 11.15 -1.66 -20.17
C LEU A 370 10.37 -0.33 -20.24
N GLY A 371 11.01 0.76 -20.66
CA GLY A 371 10.39 2.10 -20.70
C GLY A 371 10.29 2.76 -19.33
N GLU A 372 10.91 2.17 -18.31
CA GLU A 372 10.99 2.76 -16.98
C GLU A 372 11.80 4.07 -17.02
N ARG A 373 11.48 5.02 -16.14
CA ARG A 373 12.33 6.20 -15.93
C ARG A 373 13.54 5.81 -15.11
N VAL A 374 14.69 6.38 -15.44
CA VAL A 374 15.92 6.13 -14.69
C VAL A 374 16.64 7.42 -14.29
N ILE A 375 17.28 7.37 -13.12
CA ILE A 375 18.31 8.34 -12.73
C ILE A 375 19.66 7.66 -12.81
N VAL A 376 20.61 8.34 -13.46
CA VAL A 376 21.99 7.87 -13.62
C VAL A 376 22.89 8.65 -12.68
N TYR A 377 23.76 7.93 -11.98
CA TYR A 377 24.76 8.46 -11.07
C TYR A 377 26.16 8.07 -11.55
N ARG A 378 27.10 9.01 -11.43
CA ARG A 378 28.54 8.78 -11.56
C ARG A 378 29.18 8.93 -10.18
N GLY A 379 29.58 7.82 -9.57
CA GLY A 379 29.98 7.79 -8.16
C GLY A 379 28.78 8.13 -7.26
N LYS A 380 28.91 9.18 -6.44
CA LYS A 380 27.83 9.65 -5.55
C LYS A 380 27.03 10.83 -6.13
N GLN A 381 27.43 11.34 -7.29
CA GLN A 381 26.78 12.48 -7.92
C GLN A 381 25.79 11.97 -8.96
N GLN A 382 24.56 12.50 -8.92
CA GLN A 382 23.66 12.38 -10.06
C GLN A 382 24.37 12.99 -11.28
N SER A 383 24.15 12.41 -12.46
CA SER A 383 24.70 12.97 -13.69
C SER A 383 24.27 14.43 -13.85
N VAL A 384 24.95 15.18 -14.72
CA VAL A 384 24.53 16.55 -15.01
C VAL A 384 23.35 16.47 -15.99
N PRO A 385 22.31 17.30 -15.87
CA PRO A 385 21.27 17.35 -16.87
C PRO A 385 21.86 17.57 -18.27
N PRO A 386 21.37 16.86 -19.29
CA PRO A 386 21.84 17.07 -20.65
C PRO A 386 21.48 18.46 -21.15
N ARG A 387 22.32 19.00 -22.03
CA ARG A 387 22.11 20.29 -22.68
C ARG A 387 21.26 20.08 -23.94
N LEU A 388 20.26 20.92 -24.13
CA LEU A 388 19.47 20.98 -25.35
C LEU A 388 20.05 22.06 -26.26
N ALA A 389 20.32 21.73 -27.52
CA ALA A 389 20.67 22.69 -28.54
C ALA A 389 19.64 22.62 -29.67
N ILE A 390 19.06 23.77 -30.03
CA ILE A 390 18.06 23.89 -31.10
C ILE A 390 18.66 24.75 -32.19
N PHE A 391 18.60 24.26 -33.43
CA PHE A 391 19.09 24.95 -34.61
C PHE A 391 17.95 25.11 -35.61
N SER A 392 17.87 26.26 -36.29
CA SER A 392 17.04 26.37 -37.50
C SER A 392 17.67 25.57 -38.64
N ALA A 393 16.84 25.17 -39.61
CA ALA A 393 17.30 24.39 -40.77
C ALA A 393 18.36 25.12 -41.61
N ASP A 394 18.33 26.45 -41.64
CA ASP A 394 19.31 27.31 -42.32
C ASP A 394 20.53 27.65 -41.45
N GLY A 395 20.57 27.18 -40.20
CA GLY A 395 21.63 27.47 -39.24
C GLY A 395 21.68 28.91 -38.73
N GLY A 396 20.76 29.80 -39.15
CA GLY A 396 20.72 31.21 -38.76
C GLY A 396 20.25 31.45 -37.31
N PHE A 397 19.63 30.45 -36.70
CA PHE A 397 19.19 30.48 -35.30
C PHE A 397 19.79 29.30 -34.54
N ALA A 398 20.39 29.60 -33.37
CA ALA A 398 20.85 28.61 -32.42
C ALA A 398 20.49 29.08 -31.01
N VAL A 399 19.83 28.21 -30.24
CA VAL A 399 19.65 28.40 -28.80
C VAL A 399 20.13 27.17 -28.08
N THR A 400 20.86 27.38 -26.97
CA THR A 400 21.23 26.31 -26.06
C THR A 400 20.54 26.54 -24.73
N ASN A 401 19.93 25.49 -24.20
CA ASN A 401 19.33 25.50 -22.89
C ASN A 401 19.86 24.33 -22.06
N THR A 402 19.86 24.47 -20.75
CA THR A 402 20.17 23.36 -19.84
C THR A 402 18.85 22.83 -19.34
N LEU A 403 18.59 21.53 -19.50
CA LEU A 403 17.40 20.93 -18.92
C LEU A 403 17.54 20.96 -17.39
N GLU A 404 16.43 21.13 -16.69
CA GLU A 404 16.37 20.98 -15.23
C GLU A 404 15.83 19.59 -14.91
N TYR A 405 16.27 19.01 -13.79
CA TYR A 405 15.61 17.82 -13.26
C TYR A 405 14.22 18.21 -12.77
N GLY A 406 13.20 17.49 -13.24
CA GLY A 406 11.79 17.73 -12.92
C GLY A 406 11.12 16.54 -12.25
#